data_AF-A0A0P6XNV8-F1
#
_entry.id   AF-A0A0P6XNV8-F1
#
_cell.length_a   1.000
_cell.length_b   1.000
_cell.length_c   1.000
_cell.angle_alpha   90.00
_cell.angle_beta   90.00
_cell.angle_gamma   90.00
#
_symmetry.space_group_name_H-M   'P 1'
#
loop_
_entity.id
_entity.type
_entity.pdbx_description
1 polymer ?
#
loop_
_entity_poly.entity_id
_entity_poly.type
_entity_poly.pdbx_seq_one_letter_code
_entity_poly.pdbx_strand_id
1 'polypeptide(L)'
;MANQPAVYYTPAELADIARRYLPRRVTSDFNGLRIQAGVTVENPIYELRQVHEPIAEIVTLAFEGVRQMRKAGLDPSVSAAACNLIVDEAVEVLHLWHGRIQELGNQAFAKLQEERTAANPQDESVFQAYALRRWPQFETLLNAGRSLPEILLTVTDRKDCRVLREGYPAWYQAKHGLTGFDAAVADMHKAIDQAEERFMSDREKKIAAKWQEVEVGLQRMQTAFSQALTAITRCRDHEPSRTPIPLWMPSPEGENVVWVE
;
A
#
# COMPACT_ATOMS: atom_id res chain seq x y z
N MET A 1 24.13 13.06 51.37
CA MET A 1 24.36 11.65 51.02
C MET A 1 24.56 11.59 49.52
N ALA A 2 25.73 11.18 49.05
CA ALA A 2 26.02 11.08 47.64
C ALA A 2 25.26 9.88 47.05
N ASN A 3 24.40 10.10 46.06
CA ASN A 3 23.81 9.03 45.26
C ASN A 3 24.95 8.28 44.56
N GLN A 4 25.25 7.06 45.02
CA GLN A 4 26.08 6.15 44.24
C GLN A 4 25.35 5.85 42.92
N PRO A 5 26.01 5.95 41.77
CA PRO A 5 25.43 5.50 40.51
C PRO A 5 25.15 4.00 40.63
N ALA A 6 23.92 3.58 40.34
CA ALA A 6 23.57 2.16 40.33
C ALA A 6 24.42 1.48 39.24
N VAL A 7 25.39 0.65 39.65
CA VAL A 7 26.18 -0.14 38.73
C VAL A 7 25.37 -1.36 38.34
N TYR A 8 24.73 -1.32 37.17
CA TYR A 8 24.09 -2.48 36.57
C TYR A 8 25.18 -3.38 35.98
N TYR A 9 25.22 -4.67 36.35
CA TYR A 9 26.34 -5.55 35.98
C TYR A 9 26.20 -6.13 34.57
N THR A 10 24.98 -6.23 34.04
CA THR A 10 24.74 -6.66 32.64
C THR A 10 23.58 -5.93 31.94
N PRO A 11 23.56 -5.87 30.60
CA PRO A 11 22.41 -5.36 29.83
C PRO A 11 21.10 -6.11 30.09
N ALA A 12 21.17 -7.41 30.37
CA ALA A 12 20.01 -8.25 30.65
C ALA A 12 19.34 -7.88 31.99
N GLU A 13 20.14 -7.66 33.04
CA GLU A 13 19.65 -7.19 34.34
C GLU A 13 19.00 -5.81 34.23
N LEU A 14 19.61 -4.91 33.45
CA LEU A 14 19.05 -3.59 33.20
C LEU A 14 17.70 -3.66 32.49
N ALA A 15 17.56 -4.54 31.49
CA ALA A 15 16.28 -4.77 30.81
C ALA A 15 15.21 -5.35 31.74
N ASP A 16 15.57 -6.30 32.60
CA ASP A 16 14.64 -6.88 33.59
C ASP A 16 14.17 -5.87 34.63
N ILE A 17 15.03 -4.94 35.04
CA ILE A 17 14.64 -3.83 35.91
C ILE A 17 13.71 -2.88 35.13
N ALA A 18 14.09 -2.50 33.91
CA ALA A 18 13.31 -1.59 33.07
C ALA A 18 11.88 -2.10 32.79
N ARG A 19 11.71 -3.41 32.55
CA ARG A 19 10.40 -4.05 32.35
C ARG A 19 9.42 -3.79 33.50
N ARG A 20 9.91 -3.64 34.73
CA ARG A 20 9.06 -3.39 35.92
C ARG A 20 8.42 -2.00 35.91
N TYR A 21 9.00 -1.07 35.16
CA TYR A 21 8.55 0.32 35.08
C TYR A 21 7.70 0.60 33.84
N LEU A 22 7.58 -0.36 32.92
CA LEU A 22 6.79 -0.17 31.70
C LEU A 22 5.33 0.17 32.02
N PRO A 23 4.72 1.15 31.33
CA PRO A 23 3.32 1.48 31.54
C PRO A 23 2.42 0.29 31.17
N ARG A 24 1.62 -0.18 32.14
CA ARG A 24 0.72 -1.33 31.93
C ARG A 24 -0.22 -1.15 30.75
N ARG A 25 -0.73 0.07 30.55
CA ARG A 25 -1.59 0.43 29.42
C ARG A 25 -0.88 0.19 28.10
N VAL A 26 0.32 0.77 27.92
CA VAL A 26 1.15 0.60 26.70
C VAL A 26 1.40 -0.88 26.41
N THR A 27 1.79 -1.67 27.42
CA THR A 27 2.04 -3.11 27.23
C THR A 27 0.77 -3.91 26.91
N SER A 28 -0.38 -3.53 27.48
CA SER A 28 -1.66 -4.20 27.22
C SER A 28 -2.16 -3.89 25.81
N ASP A 29 -2.11 -2.61 25.43
CA ASP A 29 -2.67 -2.13 24.18
C ASP A 29 -1.84 -2.61 22.98
N PHE A 30 -0.50 -2.69 23.10
CA PHE A 30 0.34 -3.37 22.10
C PHE A 30 -0.01 -4.85 21.92
N ASN A 31 -0.32 -5.57 23.00
CA ASN A 31 -0.77 -6.95 22.90
C ASN A 31 -2.14 -7.06 22.22
N GLY A 32 -3.06 -6.13 22.49
CA GLY A 32 -4.35 -6.05 21.79
C GLY A 32 -4.17 -5.86 20.28
N LEU A 33 -3.34 -4.90 19.89
CA LEU A 33 -3.00 -4.62 18.49
C LEU A 33 -2.32 -5.80 17.79
N ARG A 34 -1.46 -6.55 18.51
CA ARG A 34 -0.86 -7.78 18.00
C ARG A 34 -1.90 -8.86 17.70
N ILE A 35 -2.85 -9.06 18.62
CA ILE A 35 -3.92 -10.05 18.44
C ILE A 35 -4.80 -9.66 17.25
N GLN A 36 -5.18 -8.38 17.16
CA GLN A 36 -6.02 -7.86 16.09
C GLN A 36 -5.39 -8.06 14.71
N ALA A 37 -4.06 -7.92 14.57
CA ALA A 37 -3.35 -8.18 13.32
C ALA A 37 -3.53 -9.62 12.79
N GLY A 38 -3.80 -10.59 13.66
CA GLY A 38 -3.99 -12.00 13.31
C GLY A 38 -5.44 -12.43 13.02
N VAL A 39 -6.41 -11.54 13.12
CA VAL A 39 -7.84 -11.89 12.96
C VAL A 39 -8.18 -12.09 11.49
N THR A 40 -8.83 -13.20 11.15
CA THR A 40 -9.36 -13.48 9.81
C THR A 40 -10.49 -12.54 9.44
N VAL A 41 -10.58 -12.13 8.17
CA VAL A 41 -11.56 -11.14 7.73
C VAL A 41 -12.39 -11.64 6.55
N GLU A 42 -13.66 -11.23 6.51
CA GLU A 42 -14.59 -11.59 5.43
C GLU A 42 -14.51 -10.61 4.25
N ASN A 43 -14.17 -9.34 4.51
CA ASN A 43 -14.13 -8.29 3.49
C ASN A 43 -12.77 -7.56 3.48
N PRO A 44 -11.77 -8.06 2.74
CA PRO A 44 -10.41 -7.50 2.77
C PRO A 44 -10.35 -6.04 2.30
N ILE A 45 -11.23 -5.63 1.38
CA ILE A 45 -11.28 -4.24 0.87
C ILE A 45 -11.76 -3.28 1.97
N TYR A 46 -12.78 -3.68 2.73
CA TYR A 46 -13.28 -2.85 3.84
C TYR A 46 -12.21 -2.71 4.92
N GLU A 47 -11.56 -3.81 5.29
CA GLU A 47 -10.52 -3.81 6.32
C GLU A 47 -9.31 -2.97 5.93
N LEU A 48 -8.87 -3.03 4.66
CA LEU A 48 -7.84 -2.14 4.14
C LEU A 48 -8.19 -0.66 4.30
N ARG A 49 -9.47 -0.27 4.31
CA ARG A 49 -9.81 1.13 4.57
C ARG A 49 -9.58 1.52 6.02
N GLN A 50 -9.60 0.56 6.95
CA GLN A 50 -9.50 0.80 8.40
C GLN A 50 -8.11 0.55 9.00
N VAL A 51 -7.19 -0.14 8.29
CA VAL A 51 -5.83 -0.45 8.81
C VAL A 51 -4.97 0.76 9.19
N HIS A 52 -5.39 1.98 8.84
CA HIS A 52 -4.72 3.20 9.27
C HIS A 52 -4.91 3.48 10.78
N GLU A 53 -6.04 3.06 11.37
CA GLU A 53 -6.33 3.25 12.80
C GLU A 53 -5.30 2.53 13.69
N PRO A 54 -5.03 1.21 13.50
CA PRO A 54 -3.99 0.52 14.25
C PRO A 54 -2.60 1.16 14.12
N ILE A 55 -2.20 1.61 12.92
CA ILE A 55 -0.89 2.26 12.73
C ILE A 55 -0.80 3.54 13.55
N ALA A 56 -1.84 4.37 13.53
CA ALA A 56 -1.90 5.60 14.33
C ALA A 56 -1.87 5.31 15.84
N GLU A 57 -2.58 4.28 16.27
CA GLU A 57 -2.60 3.86 17.68
C GLU A 57 -1.22 3.38 18.15
N ILE A 58 -0.50 2.59 17.34
CA ILE A 58 0.87 2.15 17.65
C ILE A 58 1.80 3.35 17.88
N VAL A 59 1.76 4.35 16.98
CA VAL A 59 2.58 5.56 17.10
C VAL A 59 2.23 6.32 18.37
N THR A 60 0.93 6.52 18.63
CA THR A 60 0.44 7.23 19.82
C THR A 60 0.90 6.54 21.11
N LEU A 61 0.72 5.23 21.21
CA LEU A 61 1.10 4.44 22.39
C LEU A 61 2.61 4.47 22.62
N ALA A 62 3.41 4.36 21.56
CA ALA A 62 4.86 4.48 21.65
C ALA A 62 5.28 5.86 22.17
N PHE A 63 4.64 6.93 21.67
CA PHE A 63 4.94 8.31 22.05
C PHE A 63 4.54 8.59 23.50
N GLU A 64 3.33 8.19 23.91
CA GLU A 64 2.86 8.29 25.28
C GLU A 64 3.79 7.53 26.24
N GLY A 65 4.13 6.28 25.90
CA GLY A 65 5.01 5.44 26.70
C GLY A 65 6.40 6.03 26.90
N VAL A 66 7.03 6.51 25.83
CA VAL A 66 8.35 7.14 25.89
C VAL A 66 8.30 8.45 26.70
N ARG A 67 7.29 9.30 26.49
CA ARG A 67 7.10 10.53 27.28
C ARG A 67 6.92 10.21 28.77
N GLN A 68 6.18 9.17 29.10
CA GLN A 68 5.97 8.73 30.48
C GLN A 68 7.28 8.26 31.13
N MET A 69 8.09 7.45 30.43
CA MET A 69 9.37 6.95 30.96
C MET A 69 10.41 8.06 31.17
N ARG A 70 10.44 9.05 30.28
CA ARG A 70 11.34 10.21 30.41
C ARG A 70 10.94 11.15 31.57
N LYS A 71 9.64 11.22 31.90
CA LYS A 71 9.12 12.06 33.01
C LYS A 71 9.07 11.34 34.36
N ALA A 72 9.30 10.03 34.40
CA ALA A 72 9.16 9.21 35.61
C ALA A 72 10.25 9.43 36.66
N GLY A 73 11.31 10.20 36.37
CA GLY A 73 12.40 10.48 37.31
C GLY A 73 13.27 9.25 37.64
N LEU A 74 13.33 8.28 36.72
CA LEU A 74 14.15 7.07 36.84
C LEU A 74 15.64 7.37 36.63
N ASP A 75 16.49 6.42 37.03
CA ASP A 75 17.91 6.44 36.62
C ASP A 75 18.01 6.53 35.08
N PRO A 76 18.90 7.36 34.51
CA PRO A 76 19.00 7.54 33.06
C PRO A 76 19.19 6.23 32.29
N SER A 77 19.93 5.27 32.85
CA SER A 77 20.19 3.97 32.22
C SER A 77 18.91 3.12 32.18
N VAL A 78 18.12 3.14 33.25
CA VAL A 78 16.83 2.41 33.34
C VAL A 78 15.79 3.08 32.45
N SER A 79 15.74 4.42 32.43
CA SER A 79 14.84 5.17 31.56
C SER A 79 15.13 4.89 30.09
N ALA A 80 16.41 4.92 29.68
CA ALA A 80 16.83 4.60 28.32
C ALA A 80 16.50 3.15 27.93
N ALA A 81 16.77 2.19 28.84
CA ALA A 81 16.41 0.79 28.61
C ALA A 81 14.89 0.58 28.48
N ALA A 82 14.08 1.26 29.30
CA ALA A 82 12.62 1.21 29.21
C ALA A 82 12.10 1.82 27.90
N CYS A 83 12.65 2.96 27.48
CA CYS A 83 12.32 3.56 26.18
C CYS A 83 12.68 2.62 25.02
N ASN A 84 13.83 1.95 25.06
CA ASN A 84 14.21 0.97 24.04
C ASN A 84 13.23 -0.19 23.98
N LEU A 85 12.81 -0.75 25.11
CA LEU A 85 11.81 -1.83 25.15
C LEU A 85 10.47 -1.40 24.53
N ILE A 86 10.01 -0.17 24.80
CA ILE A 86 8.77 0.38 24.20
C ILE A 86 8.93 0.53 22.69
N VAL A 87 10.07 1.05 22.23
CA VAL A 87 10.36 1.22 20.81
C VAL A 87 10.46 -0.12 20.10
N ASP A 88 11.17 -1.09 20.68
CA ASP A 88 11.33 -2.45 20.13
C ASP A 88 9.95 -3.11 19.95
N GLU A 89 9.12 -3.08 20.99
CA GLU A 89 7.76 -3.63 20.96
C GLU A 89 6.89 -2.95 19.90
N ALA A 90 6.91 -1.62 19.84
CA ALA A 90 6.14 -0.86 18.85
C ALA A 90 6.57 -1.18 17.41
N VAL A 91 7.88 -1.32 17.18
CA VAL A 91 8.44 -1.68 15.86
C VAL A 91 8.00 -3.10 15.47
N GLU A 92 8.05 -4.06 16.38
CA GLU A 92 7.58 -5.42 16.12
C GLU A 92 6.09 -5.45 15.76
N VAL A 93 5.24 -4.78 16.54
CA VAL A 93 3.80 -4.72 16.27
C VAL A 93 3.52 -4.01 14.94
N LEU A 94 4.24 -2.94 14.63
CA LEU A 94 4.13 -2.24 13.35
C LEU A 94 4.49 -3.13 12.16
N HIS A 95 5.54 -3.96 12.29
CA HIS A 95 5.91 -4.93 11.25
C HIS A 95 4.86 -6.03 11.05
N LEU A 96 4.20 -6.49 12.12
CA LEU A 96 3.07 -7.42 12.02
C LEU A 96 1.93 -6.82 11.20
N TRP A 97 1.57 -5.57 11.48
CA TRP A 97 0.54 -4.85 10.73
C TRP A 97 0.92 -4.61 9.28
N HIS A 98 2.19 -4.32 8.99
CA HIS A 98 2.66 -4.23 7.61
C HIS A 98 2.49 -5.55 6.85
N GLY A 99 2.85 -6.69 7.47
CA GLY A 99 2.60 -8.01 6.90
C GLY A 99 1.10 -8.26 6.66
N ARG A 100 0.26 -7.88 7.62
CA ARG A 100 -1.20 -8.00 7.51
C ARG A 100 -1.77 -7.18 6.34
N ILE A 101 -1.30 -5.94 6.16
CA ILE A 101 -1.73 -5.08 5.05
C ILE A 101 -1.40 -5.70 3.70
N GLN A 102 -0.20 -6.27 3.55
CA GLN A 102 0.20 -6.95 2.32
C GLN A 102 -0.69 -8.16 2.03
N GLU A 103 -1.01 -8.95 3.05
CA GLU A 103 -1.91 -10.10 2.95
C GLU A 103 -3.32 -9.67 2.50
N LEU A 104 -3.89 -8.64 3.14
CA LEU A 104 -5.19 -8.08 2.79
C LEU A 104 -5.21 -7.52 1.37
N GLY A 105 -4.13 -6.86 0.94
CA GLY A 105 -3.95 -6.38 -0.43
C GLY A 105 -4.02 -7.51 -1.44
N ASN A 106 -3.29 -8.59 -1.20
CA ASN A 106 -3.30 -9.78 -2.06
C ASN A 106 -4.70 -10.43 -2.14
N GLN A 107 -5.39 -10.54 -1.00
CA GLN A 107 -6.76 -11.07 -0.95
C GLN A 107 -7.76 -10.18 -1.70
N ALA A 108 -7.63 -8.85 -1.56
CA ALA A 108 -8.46 -7.89 -2.28
C ALA A 108 -8.26 -7.99 -3.80
N PHE A 109 -7.02 -8.05 -4.27
CA PHE A 109 -6.71 -8.21 -5.69
C PHE A 109 -7.21 -9.56 -6.23
N ALA A 110 -7.04 -10.66 -5.49
CA ALA A 110 -7.55 -11.97 -5.89
C ALA A 110 -9.09 -11.94 -6.08
N LYS A 111 -9.81 -11.33 -5.14
CA LYS A 111 -11.27 -11.18 -5.23
C LYS A 111 -11.71 -10.32 -6.41
N LEU A 112 -11.04 -9.18 -6.64
CA LEU A 112 -11.35 -8.32 -7.78
C LEU A 112 -11.02 -9.00 -9.12
N GLN A 113 -9.96 -9.81 -9.15
CA GLN A 113 -9.58 -10.59 -10.33
C GLN A 113 -10.60 -11.69 -10.64
N GLU A 114 -11.11 -12.38 -9.62
CA GLU A 114 -12.20 -13.35 -9.75
C GLU A 114 -13.47 -12.67 -10.30
N GLU A 115 -13.88 -11.53 -9.70
CA GLU A 115 -15.03 -10.75 -10.16
C GLU A 115 -14.87 -10.28 -11.61
N ARG A 116 -13.66 -9.89 -12.02
CA ARG A 116 -13.35 -9.49 -13.41
C ARG A 116 -13.40 -10.69 -14.37
N THR A 117 -12.86 -11.84 -13.96
CA THR A 117 -12.76 -13.04 -14.82
C THR A 117 -14.13 -13.69 -15.01
N ALA A 118 -14.95 -13.76 -13.96
CA ALA A 118 -16.32 -14.27 -14.04
C ALA A 118 -17.22 -13.45 -15.00
N ALA A 119 -16.90 -12.17 -15.19
CA ALA A 119 -17.67 -11.29 -16.08
C ALA A 119 -17.30 -11.42 -17.56
N ASN A 120 -16.11 -11.94 -17.89
CA ASN A 120 -15.63 -12.04 -19.26
C ASN A 120 -15.04 -13.44 -19.54
N PRO A 121 -15.86 -14.51 -19.45
CA PRO A 121 -15.45 -15.85 -19.85
C PRO A 121 -15.39 -15.90 -21.38
N GLN A 122 -14.40 -15.25 -21.97
CA GLN A 122 -14.17 -15.34 -23.40
C GLN A 122 -13.41 -16.62 -23.67
N ASP A 123 -13.99 -17.46 -24.52
CA ASP A 123 -13.28 -18.54 -25.17
C ASP A 123 -12.16 -17.92 -26.01
N GLU A 124 -10.91 -18.11 -25.57
CA GLU A 124 -9.72 -17.54 -26.19
C GLU A 124 -9.67 -17.88 -27.69
N SER A 125 -10.20 -19.04 -28.09
CA SER A 125 -10.29 -19.45 -29.50
C SER A 125 -11.18 -18.52 -30.34
N VAL A 126 -12.29 -18.03 -29.76
CA VAL A 126 -13.22 -17.09 -30.40
C VAL A 126 -12.58 -15.71 -30.52
N PHE A 127 -11.79 -15.29 -29.52
CA PHE A 127 -11.05 -14.04 -29.60
C PHE A 127 -9.98 -14.09 -30.69
N GLN A 128 -9.19 -15.16 -30.77
CA GLN A 128 -8.15 -15.30 -31.79
C GLN A 128 -8.74 -15.24 -33.22
N ALA A 129 -9.87 -15.91 -33.46
CA ALA A 129 -10.58 -15.82 -34.74
C ALA A 129 -11.07 -14.38 -35.05
N TYR A 130 -11.55 -13.65 -34.04
CA TYR A 130 -11.93 -12.26 -34.17
C TYR A 130 -10.74 -11.35 -34.48
N ALA A 131 -9.62 -11.52 -33.77
CA ALA A 131 -8.40 -10.73 -33.92
C ALA A 131 -7.83 -10.84 -35.32
N LEU A 132 -7.76 -12.05 -35.88
CA LEU A 132 -7.29 -12.31 -37.25
C LEU A 132 -8.08 -11.54 -38.31
N ARG A 133 -9.39 -11.34 -38.11
CA ARG A 133 -10.23 -10.59 -39.05
C ARG A 133 -10.09 -9.07 -38.87
N ARG A 134 -9.90 -8.62 -37.64
CA ARG A 134 -10.01 -7.20 -37.28
C ARG A 134 -8.67 -6.47 -37.39
N TRP A 135 -7.57 -7.13 -37.04
CA TRP A 135 -6.23 -6.55 -37.10
C TRP A 135 -5.85 -5.95 -38.46
N PRO A 136 -6.08 -6.62 -39.62
CA PRO A 136 -5.73 -6.06 -40.92
C PRO A 136 -6.37 -4.70 -41.22
N GLN A 137 -7.54 -4.43 -40.64
CA GLN A 137 -8.26 -3.16 -40.81
C GLN A 137 -7.56 -2.03 -40.04
N PHE A 138 -7.13 -2.31 -38.80
CA PHE A 138 -6.34 -1.35 -38.01
C PHE A 138 -4.96 -1.12 -38.62
N GLU A 139 -4.29 -2.18 -39.05
CA GLU A 139 -3.01 -2.09 -39.72
C GLU A 139 -3.10 -1.22 -40.99
N THR A 140 -4.19 -1.32 -41.76
CA THR A 140 -4.42 -0.46 -42.93
C THR A 140 -4.52 1.02 -42.55
N LEU A 141 -5.23 1.35 -41.47
CA LEU A 141 -5.36 2.73 -40.98
C LEU A 141 -4.02 3.29 -40.48
N LEU A 142 -3.28 2.48 -39.71
CA LEU A 142 -1.94 2.82 -39.23
C LEU A 142 -0.98 3.07 -40.41
N ASN A 143 -1.01 2.20 -41.42
CA ASN A 143 -0.21 2.35 -42.64
C ASN A 143 -0.62 3.56 -43.49
N ALA A 144 -1.88 3.99 -43.41
CA ALA A 144 -2.37 5.22 -44.02
C ALA A 144 -1.97 6.50 -43.25
N GLY A 145 -1.23 6.36 -42.13
CA GLY A 145 -0.75 7.47 -41.33
C GLY A 145 -1.74 7.97 -40.27
N ARG A 146 -2.80 7.23 -39.97
CA ARG A 146 -3.69 7.55 -38.84
C ARG A 146 -2.98 7.28 -37.53
N SER A 147 -3.12 8.20 -36.59
CA SER A 147 -2.60 8.02 -35.23
C SER A 147 -3.47 7.01 -34.46
N LEU A 148 -2.85 6.33 -33.49
CA LEU A 148 -3.57 5.38 -32.63
C LEU A 148 -4.77 6.04 -31.90
N PRO A 149 -4.67 7.25 -31.33
CA PRO A 149 -5.82 7.92 -30.74
C PRO A 149 -6.99 8.12 -31.71
N GLU A 150 -6.73 8.47 -32.97
CA GLU A 150 -7.77 8.60 -34.00
C GLU A 150 -8.44 7.26 -34.30
N ILE A 151 -7.66 6.17 -34.39
CA ILE A 151 -8.20 4.82 -34.59
C ILE A 151 -9.08 4.43 -33.42
N LEU A 152 -8.64 4.69 -32.18
CA LEU A 152 -9.39 4.41 -30.96
C LEU A 152 -10.72 5.17 -30.86
N LEU A 153 -10.91 6.29 -31.56
CA LEU A 153 -12.21 6.96 -31.68
C LEU A 153 -13.21 6.20 -32.56
N THR A 154 -12.73 5.34 -33.47
CA THR A 154 -13.57 4.58 -34.41
C THR A 154 -13.93 3.18 -33.91
N VAL A 155 -13.40 2.80 -32.76
CA VAL A 155 -13.64 1.51 -32.12
C VAL A 155 -15.08 1.42 -31.65
N THR A 156 -15.70 0.24 -31.79
CA THR A 156 -17.11 0.01 -31.42
C THR A 156 -17.28 -1.12 -30.40
N ASP A 157 -16.23 -1.88 -30.12
CA ASP A 157 -16.24 -3.03 -29.21
C ASP A 157 -14.99 -2.98 -28.33
N ARG A 158 -15.10 -3.48 -27.10
CA ARG A 158 -13.96 -3.69 -26.22
C ARG A 158 -12.90 -4.61 -26.83
N LYS A 159 -13.30 -5.63 -27.60
CA LYS A 159 -12.37 -6.59 -28.23
C LYS A 159 -11.39 -5.91 -29.19
N ASP A 160 -11.80 -4.84 -29.85
CA ASP A 160 -10.92 -4.03 -30.70
C ASP A 160 -9.74 -3.45 -29.91
N CYS A 161 -9.97 -3.04 -28.66
CA CYS A 161 -8.91 -2.53 -27.77
C CYS A 161 -7.87 -3.61 -27.49
N ARG A 162 -8.32 -4.86 -27.26
CA ARG A 162 -7.41 -6.01 -27.07
C ARG A 162 -6.64 -6.34 -28.36
N VAL A 163 -7.31 -6.32 -29.52
CA VAL A 163 -6.66 -6.54 -30.83
C VAL A 163 -5.56 -5.50 -31.10
N LEU A 164 -5.84 -4.23 -30.82
CA LEU A 164 -4.83 -3.15 -30.94
C LEU A 164 -3.67 -3.35 -29.96
N ARG A 165 -3.96 -3.76 -28.72
CA ARG A 165 -2.94 -4.00 -27.69
C ARG A 165 -1.97 -5.11 -28.10
N GLU A 166 -2.48 -6.19 -28.71
CA GLU A 166 -1.67 -7.32 -29.14
C GLU A 166 -0.92 -7.07 -30.46
N GLY A 167 -1.54 -6.37 -31.43
CA GLY A 167 -0.95 -6.18 -32.75
C GLY A 167 -0.06 -4.92 -32.90
N TYR A 168 -0.36 -3.84 -32.17
CA TYR A 168 0.34 -2.56 -32.33
C TYR A 168 1.86 -2.63 -32.09
N PRO A 169 2.36 -3.33 -31.05
CA PRO A 169 3.80 -3.45 -30.85
C PRO A 169 4.50 -4.09 -32.06
N ALA A 170 3.98 -5.21 -32.58
CA ALA A 170 4.56 -5.89 -33.73
C ALA A 170 4.59 -4.99 -34.98
N TRP A 171 3.51 -4.22 -35.22
CA TRP A 171 3.48 -3.26 -36.32
C TRP A 171 4.45 -2.11 -36.15
N TYR A 172 4.51 -1.50 -34.95
CA TYR A 172 5.40 -0.37 -34.69
C TYR A 172 6.85 -0.80 -34.91
N GLN A 173 7.23 -1.97 -34.38
CA GLN A 173 8.56 -2.54 -34.56
C GLN A 173 8.88 -2.77 -36.04
N ALA A 174 7.93 -3.27 -36.83
CA ALA A 174 8.13 -3.52 -38.26
C ALA A 174 8.27 -2.23 -39.08
N LYS A 175 7.63 -1.13 -38.68
CA LYS A 175 7.64 0.15 -39.42
C LYS A 175 8.73 1.12 -38.98
N HIS A 176 9.02 1.16 -37.68
CA HIS A 176 9.87 2.18 -37.06
C HIS A 176 11.12 1.58 -36.40
N GLY A 177 11.24 0.25 -36.34
CA GLY A 177 12.33 -0.44 -35.66
C GLY A 177 12.21 -0.33 -34.13
N LEU A 178 13.36 -0.35 -33.45
CA LEU A 178 13.44 -0.30 -31.98
C LEU A 178 13.51 1.12 -31.42
N THR A 179 13.74 2.12 -32.27
CA THR A 179 13.93 3.51 -31.84
C THR A 179 12.62 4.07 -31.30
N GLY A 180 12.57 4.39 -30.00
CA GLY A 180 11.38 4.91 -29.34
C GLY A 180 10.26 3.89 -29.10
N PHE A 181 10.52 2.60 -29.35
CA PHE A 181 9.53 1.52 -29.23
C PHE A 181 8.88 1.46 -27.84
N ASP A 182 9.67 1.46 -26.77
CA ASP A 182 9.15 1.33 -25.40
C ASP A 182 8.26 2.50 -25.02
N ALA A 183 8.64 3.72 -25.40
CA ALA A 183 7.84 4.92 -25.16
C ALA A 183 6.52 4.88 -25.95
N ALA A 184 6.58 4.47 -27.22
CA ALA A 184 5.38 4.34 -28.06
C ALA A 184 4.43 3.25 -27.56
N VAL A 185 4.96 2.12 -27.06
CA VAL A 185 4.16 1.04 -26.46
C VAL A 185 3.52 1.50 -25.15
N ALA A 186 4.25 2.24 -24.31
CA ALA A 186 3.70 2.81 -23.08
C ALA A 186 2.57 3.82 -23.36
N ASP A 187 2.77 4.73 -24.31
CA ASP A 187 1.75 5.70 -24.74
C ASP A 187 0.54 4.98 -25.37
N MET A 188 0.79 3.91 -26.14
CA MET A 188 -0.26 3.06 -26.68
C MET A 188 -1.10 2.42 -25.58
N HIS A 189 -0.49 1.80 -24.56
CA HIS A 189 -1.23 1.19 -23.46
C HIS A 189 -2.13 2.22 -22.77
N LYS A 190 -1.59 3.40 -22.47
CA LYS A 190 -2.37 4.49 -21.86
C LYS A 190 -3.56 4.90 -22.73
N ALA A 191 -3.36 5.06 -24.04
CA ALA A 191 -4.44 5.43 -24.96
C ALA A 191 -5.50 4.33 -25.07
N ILE A 192 -5.09 3.06 -25.13
CA ILE A 192 -6.00 1.92 -25.19
C ILE A 192 -6.79 1.79 -23.88
N ASP A 193 -6.16 1.92 -22.72
CA ASP A 193 -6.85 1.86 -21.42
C ASP A 193 -7.97 2.92 -21.35
N GLN A 194 -7.68 4.16 -21.77
CA GLN A 194 -8.67 5.24 -21.84
C GLN A 194 -9.82 4.97 -22.82
N ALA A 195 -9.54 4.29 -23.93
CA ALA A 195 -10.58 3.93 -24.90
C ALA A 195 -11.42 2.75 -24.39
N GLU A 196 -10.79 1.78 -23.75
CA GLU A 196 -11.44 0.58 -23.21
C GLU A 196 -12.49 0.95 -22.16
N GLU A 197 -12.23 1.98 -21.35
CA GLU A 197 -13.19 2.54 -20.39
C GLU A 197 -14.56 2.87 -21.00
N ARG A 198 -14.64 3.25 -22.28
CA ARG A 198 -15.92 3.58 -22.95
C ARG A 198 -16.81 2.36 -23.11
N PHE A 199 -16.22 1.17 -23.26
CA PHE A 199 -16.91 -0.08 -23.52
C PHE A 199 -17.11 -0.92 -22.25
N MET A 200 -16.49 -0.51 -21.14
CA MET A 200 -16.70 -1.14 -19.85
C MET A 200 -18.12 -0.86 -19.37
N SER A 201 -18.79 -1.92 -18.94
CA SER A 201 -20.05 -1.81 -18.19
C SER A 201 -19.83 -1.02 -16.90
N ASP A 202 -20.89 -0.41 -16.35
CA ASP A 202 -20.81 0.30 -15.08
C ASP A 202 -20.25 -0.57 -13.95
N ARG A 203 -20.48 -1.89 -14.02
CA ARG A 203 -19.91 -2.85 -13.07
C ARG A 203 -18.41 -3.03 -13.26
N GLU A 204 -17.91 -3.10 -14.49
CA GLU A 204 -16.47 -3.20 -14.76
C GLU A 204 -15.75 -1.91 -14.41
N LYS A 205 -16.35 -0.74 -14.70
CA LYS A 205 -15.82 0.55 -14.25
C LYS A 205 -15.68 0.59 -12.74
N LYS A 206 -16.68 0.07 -12.01
CA LYS A 206 -16.62 -0.07 -10.54
C LYS A 206 -15.51 -1.02 -10.10
N ILE A 207 -15.28 -2.13 -10.79
CA ILE A 207 -14.17 -3.07 -10.46
C ILE A 207 -12.82 -2.40 -10.70
N ALA A 208 -12.62 -1.71 -11.83
CA ALA A 208 -11.38 -1.01 -12.11
C ALA A 208 -11.13 0.17 -11.15
N ALA A 209 -12.16 0.94 -10.82
CA ALA A 209 -12.07 1.99 -9.81
C ALA A 209 -11.68 1.43 -8.44
N LYS A 210 -12.29 0.31 -8.01
CA LYS A 210 -11.91 -0.39 -6.77
C LYS A 210 -10.48 -0.94 -6.83
N TRP A 211 -10.05 -1.44 -7.97
CA TRP A 211 -8.68 -1.92 -8.16
C TRP A 211 -7.67 -0.79 -7.95
N GLN A 212 -7.89 0.34 -8.63
CA GLN A 212 -7.07 1.53 -8.50
C GLN A 212 -7.10 2.09 -7.06
N GLU A 213 -8.25 2.07 -6.40
CA GLU A 213 -8.39 2.43 -4.99
C GLU A 213 -7.49 1.57 -4.09
N VAL A 214 -7.52 0.24 -4.26
CA VAL A 214 -6.68 -0.68 -3.48
C VAL A 214 -5.20 -0.44 -3.76
N GLU A 215 -4.81 -0.27 -5.03
CA GLU A 215 -3.42 -0.04 -5.42
C GLU A 215 -2.85 1.26 -4.83
N VAL A 216 -3.56 2.38 -5.04
CA VAL A 216 -3.18 3.68 -4.47
C VAL A 216 -3.18 3.61 -2.94
N GLY A 217 -4.16 2.92 -2.35
CA GLY A 217 -4.26 2.75 -0.91
C GLY A 217 -3.05 2.02 -0.31
N LEU A 218 -2.61 0.93 -0.92
CA LEU A 218 -1.42 0.18 -0.50
C LEU A 218 -0.14 1.00 -0.60
N GLN A 219 0.03 1.77 -1.69
CA GLN A 219 1.19 2.67 -1.84
C GLN A 219 1.23 3.74 -0.74
N ARG A 220 0.08 4.32 -0.40
CA ARG A 220 -0.03 5.31 0.70
C ARG A 220 0.27 4.67 2.05
N MET A 221 -0.22 3.46 2.31
CA MET A 221 0.08 2.73 3.54
C MET A 221 1.58 2.41 3.69
N GLN A 222 2.27 2.05 2.61
CA GLN A 222 3.72 1.84 2.65
C GLN A 222 4.48 3.12 3.04
N THR A 223 3.99 4.27 2.57
CA THR A 223 4.51 5.59 2.93
C THR A 223 4.26 5.87 4.42
N ALA A 224 3.03 5.67 4.89
CA ALA A 224 2.65 5.86 6.29
C ALA A 224 3.44 4.94 7.24
N PHE A 225 3.61 3.67 6.87
CA PHE A 225 4.44 2.71 7.60
C PHE A 225 5.89 3.20 7.72
N SER A 226 6.49 3.65 6.62
CA SER A 226 7.88 4.13 6.61
C SER A 226 8.06 5.37 7.50
N GLN A 227 7.08 6.27 7.49
CA GLN A 227 7.05 7.46 8.36
C GLN A 227 6.87 7.08 9.83
N ALA A 228 5.92 6.21 10.15
CA ALA A 228 5.67 5.71 11.49
C ALA A 228 6.91 5.00 12.07
N LEU A 229 7.53 4.11 11.28
CA LEU A 229 8.74 3.39 11.66
C LEU A 229 9.88 4.37 11.97
N THR A 230 10.10 5.35 11.10
CA THR A 230 11.12 6.38 11.30
C THR A 230 10.85 7.19 12.57
N ALA A 231 9.61 7.60 12.79
CA ALA A 231 9.21 8.39 13.94
C ALA A 231 9.40 7.65 15.26
N ILE A 232 8.91 6.40 15.34
CA ILE A 232 9.03 5.53 16.52
C ILE A 232 10.51 5.24 16.80
N THR A 233 11.31 4.93 15.77
CA THR A 233 12.74 4.61 15.95
C THR A 233 13.53 5.79 16.49
N ARG A 234 13.20 7.03 16.09
CA ARG A 234 13.86 8.25 16.62
C ARG A 234 13.61 8.46 18.11
N CYS A 235 12.56 7.85 18.69
CA CYS A 235 12.25 7.99 20.11
C CYS A 235 13.27 7.32 21.04
N ARG A 236 14.17 6.48 20.51
CA ARG A 236 15.31 5.95 21.28
C ARG A 236 16.18 7.07 21.84
N ASP A 237 16.53 8.02 20.97
CA ASP A 237 17.49 9.06 21.29
C ASP A 237 16.80 10.39 21.64
N HIS A 238 15.61 10.64 21.09
CA HIS A 238 14.93 11.93 21.19
C HIS A 238 13.54 11.85 21.80
N GLU A 239 13.11 12.92 22.47
CA GLU A 239 11.74 12.98 22.98
C GLU A 239 10.79 12.98 21.77
N PRO A 240 9.66 12.25 21.83
CA PRO A 240 8.73 12.22 20.73
C PRO A 240 8.25 13.62 20.37
N SER A 241 8.39 13.96 19.09
CA SER A 241 7.89 15.22 18.53
C SER A 241 6.44 15.46 18.96
N ARG A 242 6.11 16.69 19.37
CA ARG A 242 4.72 17.14 19.51
C ARG A 242 4.13 17.62 18.19
N THR A 243 4.97 17.74 17.17
CA THR A 243 4.54 18.05 15.81
C THR A 243 3.88 16.81 15.25
N PRO A 244 2.61 16.92 14.82
CA PRO A 244 1.88 15.74 14.44
C PRO A 244 2.43 15.11 13.15
N ILE A 245 2.51 13.78 13.14
CA ILE A 245 3.05 13.02 12.00
C ILE A 245 1.90 12.75 11.04
N PRO A 246 2.02 13.16 9.76
CA PRO A 246 0.96 12.90 8.80
C PRO A 246 0.96 11.41 8.43
N LEU A 247 -0.01 10.64 8.93
CA LEU A 247 -0.26 9.29 8.42
C LEU A 247 -1.20 9.39 7.23
N TRP A 248 -0.69 9.03 6.05
CA TRP A 248 -1.38 9.14 4.78
C TRP A 248 -2.43 8.04 4.62
N MET A 249 -3.70 8.43 4.53
CA MET A 249 -4.83 7.50 4.44
C MET A 249 -5.19 7.12 2.99
N PRO A 250 -5.68 5.89 2.74
CA PRO A 250 -6.45 5.56 1.57
C PRO A 250 -7.83 6.25 1.68
N SER A 251 -8.06 7.33 0.93
CA SER A 251 -9.42 7.85 0.73
C SER A 251 -9.60 8.24 -0.73
N PRO A 252 -10.73 7.84 -1.37
CA PRO A 252 -11.09 8.32 -2.69
C PRO A 252 -11.49 9.81 -2.70
N GLU A 253 -11.72 10.43 -1.54
CA GLU A 253 -12.27 11.79 -1.43
C GLU A 253 -11.26 12.86 -0.97
N GLY A 254 -10.00 12.53 -0.70
CA GLY A 254 -8.96 13.53 -0.38
C GLY A 254 -7.85 13.06 0.55
N GLU A 255 -6.91 13.97 0.82
CA GLU A 255 -5.81 13.79 1.79
C GLU A 255 -6.36 13.77 3.20
N ASN A 256 -6.61 12.57 3.65
CA ASN A 256 -6.99 12.30 5.01
C ASN A 256 -5.64 12.15 5.75
N VAL A 257 -5.22 13.22 6.43
CA VAL A 257 -4.02 13.26 7.28
C VAL A 257 -4.44 12.98 8.72
N VAL A 258 -4.08 11.81 9.26
CA VAL A 258 -4.16 11.64 10.72
C VAL A 258 -2.95 12.32 11.32
N TRP A 259 -3.21 13.30 12.16
CA TRP A 259 -2.23 14.03 12.94
C TRP A 259 -2.08 13.30 14.29
N VAL A 260 -0.99 12.54 14.45
CA VAL A 260 -0.69 11.88 15.73
C VAL A 260 0.11 12.84 16.62
N GLU A 261 -0.48 13.32 17.73
CA GLU A 261 0.13 14.23 18.72
C GLU A 261 0.96 13.54 19.83
#